data_AF-A0A8S4MY29-F1
#
_entry.id   AF-A0A8S4MY29-F1
#
_cell.length_a   1.000
_cell.length_b   1.000
_cell.length_c   1.000
_cell.angle_alpha   90.00
_cell.angle_beta   90.00
_cell.angle_gamma   90.00
#
_symmetry.space_group_name_H-M   'P 1'
#
loop_
_entity.id
_entity.type
_entity.pdbx_description
1 polymer ?
#
loop_
_entity_poly.entity_id
_entity_poly.type
_entity_poly.pdbx_seq_one_letter_code
_entity_poly.pdbx_strand_id
1 'polypeptide(L)'
;VKHEIEKSTIKLSTDLKQLREENDTLKSRIMILEKSHTDMTVKQDQLALEVNHNAQYSRKSTLRAVGIADDKNESVEKCIDTLCKTLNDHLPAGAMIEPDHIEIAHRLPGRDGKPRQIIAKFFDRLVKDKVMSNKRHLKGTNVRIYHDLSPRNRVLLKDVKQHNDIDQAWYNNMKVYGKLKSGTIKVFSINDNIDSVIARS
;
A
#
# COMPACT_ATOMS: atom_id res chain seq x y z
N VAL A 1 74.43 10.06 -5.95
CA VAL A 1 73.85 10.15 -4.58
C VAL A 1 73.16 11.50 -4.30
N LYS A 2 73.85 12.60 -3.95
CA LYS A 2 73.18 13.86 -3.53
C LYS A 2 72.22 14.46 -4.58
N HIS A 3 72.65 14.48 -5.84
CA HIS A 3 71.84 14.99 -6.97
C HIS A 3 70.63 14.10 -7.33
N GLU A 4 70.74 12.79 -7.14
CA GLU A 4 69.60 11.86 -7.33
C GLU A 4 68.57 11.97 -6.21
N ILE A 5 69.03 12.21 -4.99
CA ILE A 5 68.16 12.46 -3.83
C ILE A 5 67.36 13.75 -4.06
N GLU A 6 68.00 14.82 -4.54
CA GLU A 6 67.31 16.08 -4.89
C GLU A 6 66.24 15.88 -5.98
N LYS A 7 66.58 15.19 -7.08
CA LYS A 7 65.60 14.87 -8.13
C LYS A 7 64.42 14.06 -7.60
N SER A 8 64.69 13.06 -6.75
CA SER A 8 63.65 12.23 -6.15
C SER A 8 62.77 13.04 -5.19
N THR A 9 63.35 13.96 -4.42
CA THR A 9 62.61 14.83 -3.49
C THR A 9 61.69 15.79 -4.23
N ILE A 10 62.14 16.38 -5.35
CA ILE A 10 61.33 17.26 -6.20
C ILE A 10 60.17 16.48 -6.84
N LYS A 11 60.44 15.27 -7.33
CA LYS A 11 59.41 14.39 -7.90
C LYS A 11 58.34 14.05 -6.85
N LEU A 12 58.75 13.59 -5.68
CA LEU A 12 57.85 13.29 -4.57
C LEU A 12 57.03 14.51 -4.12
N SER A 13 57.63 15.70 -4.09
CA SER A 13 56.90 16.94 -3.78
C SER A 13 55.83 17.27 -4.82
N THR A 14 56.13 17.03 -6.09
CA THR A 14 55.18 17.24 -7.20
C THR A 14 54.02 16.24 -7.10
N ASP A 15 54.33 14.96 -6.91
CA ASP A 15 53.33 13.89 -6.77
C ASP A 15 52.42 14.14 -5.54
N LEU A 16 52.98 14.57 -4.41
CA LEU A 16 52.22 14.94 -3.21
C LEU A 16 51.25 16.10 -3.46
N LYS A 17 51.66 17.10 -4.25
CA LYS A 17 50.80 18.23 -4.59
C LYS A 17 49.63 17.76 -5.48
N GLN A 18 49.92 16.96 -6.51
CA GLN A 18 48.89 16.41 -7.39
C GLN A 18 47.90 15.52 -6.64
N LEU A 19 48.39 14.63 -5.77
CA LEU A 19 47.54 13.78 -4.94
C LEU A 19 46.63 14.59 -4.01
N ARG A 20 47.08 15.74 -3.50
CA ARG A 20 46.23 16.64 -2.69
C ARG A 20 45.12 17.28 -3.52
N GLU A 21 45.46 17.78 -4.71
CA GLU A 21 44.48 18.37 -5.64
C GLU A 21 43.43 17.34 -6.09
N GLU A 22 43.85 16.11 -6.39
CA GLU A 22 42.96 15.00 -6.69
C GLU A 22 42.07 14.64 -5.49
N ASN A 23 42.61 14.60 -4.28
CA ASN A 23 41.85 14.30 -3.07
C ASN A 23 40.76 15.35 -2.80
N ASP A 24 41.07 16.63 -2.97
CA ASP A 24 40.10 17.72 -2.80
C ASP A 24 39.01 17.69 -3.88
N THR A 25 39.39 17.35 -5.11
CA THR A 25 38.43 17.12 -6.21
C THR A 25 37.51 15.93 -5.90
N LEU A 26 38.06 14.82 -5.40
CA LEU A 26 37.28 13.63 -5.03
C LEU A 26 36.32 13.91 -3.88
N LYS A 27 36.77 14.62 -2.84
CA LYS A 27 35.89 15.06 -1.73
C LYS A 27 34.72 15.90 -2.23
N SER A 28 35.00 16.84 -3.13
CA SER A 28 33.96 17.69 -3.72
C SER A 28 32.94 16.87 -4.51
N ARG A 29 33.40 15.88 -5.28
CA ARG A 29 32.52 14.97 -6.03
C ARG A 29 31.69 14.09 -5.10
N ILE A 30 32.27 13.57 -4.01
CA ILE A 30 31.55 12.78 -3.01
C ILE A 30 30.43 13.62 -2.40
N MET A 31 30.71 14.85 -1.98
CA MET A 31 29.71 15.74 -1.40
C MET A 31 28.55 16.02 -2.37
N ILE A 32 28.83 16.23 -3.65
CA ILE A 32 27.81 16.42 -4.69
C ILE A 32 26.98 15.15 -4.90
N LEU A 33 27.63 13.98 -4.94
CA LEU A 33 26.97 12.70 -5.12
C LEU A 33 26.08 12.34 -3.93
N GLU A 34 26.55 12.57 -2.70
CA GLU A 34 25.77 12.38 -1.47
C GLU A 34 24.52 13.26 -1.48
N LYS A 35 24.67 14.55 -1.81
CA LYS A 35 23.52 15.45 -1.95
C LYS A 35 22.52 14.97 -3.01
N SER A 36 23.02 14.62 -4.20
CA SER A 36 22.19 14.10 -5.29
C SER A 36 21.45 12.82 -4.87
N HIS A 37 22.12 11.92 -4.15
CA HIS A 37 21.51 10.71 -3.61
C HIS A 37 20.38 11.03 -2.63
N THR A 38 20.60 11.94 -1.68
CA THR A 38 19.56 12.35 -0.73
C THR A 38 18.35 12.96 -1.44
N ASP A 39 18.56 13.83 -2.43
CA ASP A 39 17.50 14.45 -3.21
C ASP A 39 16.70 13.42 -4.02
N MET A 40 17.39 12.42 -4.59
CA MET A 40 16.75 11.33 -5.33
C MET A 40 15.92 10.42 -4.41
N THR A 41 16.41 10.08 -3.22
CA THR A 41 15.67 9.28 -2.23
C THR A 41 14.37 9.98 -1.83
N VAL A 42 14.43 11.29 -1.52
CA VAL A 42 13.23 12.07 -1.16
C VAL A 42 12.21 12.09 -2.30
N LYS A 43 12.66 12.30 -3.55
CA LYS A 43 11.77 12.27 -4.72
C LYS A 43 11.15 10.88 -4.95
N GLN A 44 11.92 9.82 -4.75
CA GLN A 44 11.44 8.45 -4.88
C GLN A 44 10.33 8.16 -3.86
N ASP A 45 10.48 8.62 -2.62
CA ASP A 45 9.47 8.47 -1.57
C ASP A 45 8.19 9.24 -1.89
N GLN A 46 8.32 10.46 -2.41
CA GLN A 46 7.18 11.26 -2.83
C GLN A 46 6.41 10.61 -3.99
N LEU A 47 7.11 10.16 -5.03
CA LEU A 47 6.51 9.43 -6.15
C LEU A 47 5.83 8.14 -5.69
N ALA A 48 6.46 7.43 -4.74
CA ALA A 48 5.89 6.24 -4.12
C ALA A 48 4.53 6.52 -3.46
N LEU A 49 4.40 7.65 -2.76
CA LEU A 49 3.15 8.09 -2.15
C LEU A 49 2.08 8.42 -3.19
N GLU A 50 2.43 9.18 -4.23
CA GLU A 50 1.51 9.60 -5.29
C GLU A 50 0.99 8.42 -6.12
N VAL A 51 1.88 7.50 -6.52
CA VAL A 51 1.50 6.27 -7.23
C VAL A 51 0.53 5.44 -6.39
N ASN A 52 0.81 5.30 -5.10
CA ASN A 52 -0.08 4.57 -4.20
C ASN A 52 -1.42 5.29 -3.99
N HIS A 53 -1.41 6.62 -3.89
CA HIS A 53 -2.62 7.43 -3.78
C HIS A 53 -3.52 7.24 -5.00
N ASN A 54 -2.97 7.38 -6.20
CA ASN A 54 -3.71 7.21 -7.46
C ASN A 54 -4.25 5.78 -7.61
N ALA A 55 -3.42 4.78 -7.28
CA ALA A 55 -3.85 3.39 -7.26
C ALA A 55 -4.99 3.16 -6.26
N GLN A 56 -4.95 3.76 -5.08
CA GLN A 56 -6.01 3.58 -4.10
C GLN A 56 -7.27 4.38 -4.45
N TYR A 57 -7.12 5.53 -5.11
CA TYR A 57 -8.22 6.37 -5.57
C TYR A 57 -9.07 5.65 -6.61
N SER A 58 -8.43 4.99 -7.60
CA SER A 58 -9.14 4.20 -8.62
C SER A 58 -9.88 2.97 -8.07
N ARG A 59 -9.53 2.53 -6.85
CA ARG A 59 -10.15 1.38 -6.15
C ARG A 59 -11.22 1.77 -5.14
N LYS A 60 -11.53 3.06 -5.00
CA LYS A 60 -12.35 3.58 -3.90
C LYS A 60 -13.80 3.08 -3.92
N SER A 61 -14.35 2.86 -5.12
CA SER A 61 -15.66 2.26 -5.35
C SER A 61 -15.60 0.74 -5.54
N THR A 62 -14.44 0.11 -5.29
CA THR A 62 -14.25 -1.33 -5.49
C THR A 62 -14.27 -2.08 -4.16
N LEU A 63 -14.98 -3.21 -4.12
CA LEU A 63 -14.95 -4.16 -3.02
C LEU A 63 -14.52 -5.55 -3.49
N ARG A 64 -14.06 -6.36 -2.54
CA ARG A 64 -13.83 -7.79 -2.73
C ARG A 64 -14.79 -8.58 -1.88
N ALA A 65 -15.44 -9.59 -2.46
CA ALA A 65 -16.28 -10.54 -1.76
C ALA A 65 -15.66 -11.94 -1.82
N VAL A 66 -15.74 -12.68 -0.73
CA VAL A 66 -15.23 -14.05 -0.61
C VAL A 66 -16.29 -14.95 0.02
N GLY A 67 -16.25 -16.25 -0.29
CA GLY A 67 -17.19 -17.23 0.26
C GLY A 67 -18.53 -17.31 -0.48
N ILE A 68 -18.63 -16.66 -1.65
CA ILE A 68 -19.76 -16.78 -2.57
C ILE A 68 -19.50 -17.96 -3.50
N ALA A 69 -20.46 -18.88 -3.63
CA ALA A 69 -20.37 -20.05 -4.48
C ALA A 69 -19.92 -19.67 -5.90
N ASP A 70 -19.10 -20.51 -6.52
CA ASP A 70 -18.37 -20.21 -7.74
C ASP A 70 -18.79 -21.15 -8.87
N ASP A 71 -19.08 -20.60 -10.03
CA ASP A 71 -19.35 -21.32 -11.27
C ASP A 71 -18.20 -21.04 -12.25
N LYS A 72 -17.59 -22.11 -12.79
CA LYS A 72 -16.44 -22.00 -13.70
C LYS A 72 -16.79 -21.23 -14.99
N ASN A 73 -18.05 -21.27 -15.42
CA ASN A 73 -18.54 -20.65 -16.65
C ASN A 73 -19.48 -19.46 -16.36
N GLU A 74 -19.31 -18.80 -15.21
CA GLU A 74 -20.08 -17.61 -14.83
C GLU A 74 -19.80 -16.44 -15.79
N SER A 75 -20.85 -15.86 -16.38
CA SER A 75 -20.73 -14.59 -17.14
C SER A 75 -20.63 -13.40 -16.18
N VAL A 76 -20.27 -12.23 -16.70
CA VAL A 76 -20.18 -11.00 -15.90
C VAL A 76 -21.53 -10.66 -15.27
N GLU A 77 -22.61 -10.77 -16.04
CA GLU A 77 -23.99 -10.50 -15.59
C GLU A 77 -24.40 -11.45 -14.47
N LYS A 78 -24.16 -12.76 -14.65
CA LYS A 78 -24.43 -13.76 -13.61
C LYS A 78 -23.61 -13.52 -12.33
N CYS A 79 -22.38 -13.03 -12.48
CA CYS A 79 -21.52 -12.69 -11.34
C CYS A 79 -22.10 -11.52 -10.54
N ILE A 80 -22.61 -10.50 -11.25
CA ILE A 80 -23.30 -9.34 -10.66
C ILE A 80 -24.56 -9.81 -9.93
N ASP A 81 -25.42 -10.57 -10.59
CA ASP A 81 -26.68 -11.06 -10.00
C ASP A 81 -26.42 -11.92 -8.75
N THR A 82 -25.43 -12.81 -8.83
CA THR A 82 -25.02 -13.68 -7.71
C THR A 82 -24.51 -12.85 -6.54
N LEU A 83 -23.71 -11.81 -6.80
CA LEU A 83 -23.22 -10.91 -5.77
C LEU A 83 -24.38 -10.15 -5.11
N CYS A 84 -25.27 -9.53 -5.89
CA CYS A 84 -26.43 -8.79 -5.38
C CYS A 84 -27.32 -9.67 -4.53
N LYS A 85 -27.72 -10.84 -5.05
CA LYS A 85 -28.55 -11.80 -4.32
C LYS A 85 -27.91 -12.22 -3.00
N THR A 86 -26.65 -12.68 -3.04
CA THR A 86 -25.96 -13.19 -1.85
C THR A 86 -25.76 -12.12 -0.78
N LEU A 87 -25.55 -10.86 -1.17
CA LEU A 87 -25.44 -9.77 -0.20
C LEU A 87 -26.82 -9.36 0.33
N ASN A 88 -27.84 -9.26 -0.52
CA ASN A 88 -29.19 -8.86 -0.12
C ASN A 88 -29.88 -9.87 0.79
N ASP A 89 -29.52 -11.16 0.72
CA ASP A 89 -29.98 -12.21 1.65
C ASP A 89 -29.61 -11.92 3.12
N HIS A 90 -28.63 -11.03 3.35
CA HIS A 90 -28.11 -10.73 4.69
C HIS A 90 -28.11 -9.24 5.03
N LEU A 91 -28.15 -8.35 4.03
CA LEU A 91 -28.18 -6.90 4.26
C LEU A 91 -29.60 -6.43 4.61
N PRO A 92 -29.74 -5.42 5.49
CA PRO A 92 -31.05 -4.84 5.76
C PRO A 92 -31.61 -4.17 4.50
N ALA A 93 -32.94 -4.02 4.40
CA ALA A 93 -33.61 -3.41 3.24
C ALA A 93 -33.01 -2.06 2.83
N GLY A 94 -32.64 -1.24 3.82
CA GLY A 94 -31.98 0.04 3.58
C GLY A 94 -30.58 -0.06 2.97
N ALA A 95 -29.95 -1.23 2.88
CA ALA A 95 -28.59 -1.42 2.35
C ALA A 95 -28.51 -2.42 1.19
N MET A 96 -29.66 -2.82 0.64
CA MET A 96 -29.72 -3.69 -0.53
C MET A 96 -29.10 -3.01 -1.76
N ILE A 97 -28.60 -3.85 -2.66
CA ILE A 97 -27.99 -3.43 -3.92
C ILE A 97 -28.65 -4.13 -5.10
N GLU A 98 -28.79 -3.39 -6.19
CA GLU A 98 -29.29 -3.86 -7.47
C GLU A 98 -28.15 -3.95 -8.50
N PRO A 99 -28.30 -4.73 -9.58
CA PRO A 99 -27.29 -4.85 -10.62
C PRO A 99 -26.83 -3.52 -11.24
N ASP A 100 -27.73 -2.54 -11.35
CA ASP A 100 -27.46 -1.20 -11.90
C ASP A 100 -26.52 -0.34 -11.03
N HIS A 101 -26.31 -0.70 -9.76
CA HIS A 101 -25.33 -0.07 -8.91
C HIS A 101 -23.89 -0.53 -9.20
N ILE A 102 -23.72 -1.63 -9.94
CA ILE A 102 -22.44 -2.28 -10.20
C ILE A 102 -22.02 -2.01 -11.64
N GLU A 103 -20.85 -1.40 -11.81
CA GLU A 103 -20.25 -1.17 -13.12
C GLU A 103 -19.73 -2.46 -13.72
N ILE A 104 -19.02 -3.26 -12.91
CA ILE A 104 -18.50 -4.56 -13.32
C ILE A 104 -18.21 -5.44 -12.09
N ALA A 105 -18.50 -6.72 -12.21
CA ALA A 105 -18.04 -7.74 -11.27
C ALA A 105 -17.47 -8.96 -12.01
N HIS A 106 -16.38 -9.52 -11.51
CA HIS A 106 -15.83 -10.75 -12.04
C HIS A 106 -15.05 -11.53 -10.97
N ARG A 107 -14.84 -12.82 -11.24
CA ARG A 107 -14.03 -13.70 -10.40
C ARG A 107 -12.54 -13.42 -10.59
N LEU A 108 -11.81 -13.33 -9.50
CA LEU A 108 -10.35 -13.31 -9.50
C LEU A 108 -9.79 -14.73 -9.51
N PRO A 109 -8.57 -14.94 -10.07
CA PRO A 109 -7.86 -16.20 -9.94
C PRO A 109 -7.79 -16.65 -8.46
N GLY A 110 -8.14 -17.90 -8.21
CA GLY A 110 -8.27 -18.48 -6.89
C GLY A 110 -7.33 -19.66 -6.66
N ARG A 111 -7.34 -20.19 -5.43
CA ARG A 111 -6.68 -21.46 -5.10
C ARG A 111 -7.68 -22.60 -5.23
N ASP A 112 -7.18 -23.77 -5.62
CA ASP A 112 -8.01 -24.97 -5.76
C ASP A 112 -8.76 -25.31 -4.47
N GLY A 113 -10.00 -25.78 -4.63
CA GLY A 113 -10.87 -26.19 -3.51
C GLY A 113 -11.48 -25.04 -2.71
N LYS A 114 -11.31 -23.77 -3.12
CA LYS A 114 -12.01 -22.62 -2.51
C LYS A 114 -12.73 -21.79 -3.56
N PRO A 115 -13.92 -21.26 -3.25
CA PRO A 115 -14.62 -20.36 -4.18
C PRO A 115 -13.75 -19.15 -4.54
N ARG A 116 -13.65 -18.83 -5.83
CA ARG A 116 -12.93 -17.64 -6.30
C ARG A 116 -13.56 -16.38 -5.74
N GLN A 117 -12.70 -15.42 -5.37
CA GLN A 117 -13.12 -14.13 -4.86
C GLN A 117 -13.77 -13.32 -5.98
N ILE A 118 -14.82 -12.57 -5.68
CA ILE A 118 -15.38 -11.58 -6.61
C ILE A 118 -14.70 -10.24 -6.34
N ILE A 119 -14.27 -9.56 -7.39
CA ILE A 119 -13.98 -8.12 -7.35
C ILE A 119 -15.14 -7.40 -8.03
N ALA A 120 -15.70 -6.39 -7.37
CA ALA A 120 -16.84 -5.64 -7.87
C ALA A 120 -16.59 -4.15 -7.75
N LYS A 121 -16.75 -3.43 -8.87
CA LYS A 121 -16.64 -1.98 -8.95
C LYS A 121 -18.04 -1.39 -9.04
N PHE A 122 -18.33 -0.44 -8.16
CA PHE A 122 -19.60 0.26 -8.11
C PHE A 122 -19.49 1.56 -8.91
N PHE A 123 -20.61 1.98 -9.51
CA PHE A 123 -20.71 3.31 -10.11
C PHE A 123 -20.62 4.40 -9.05
N ASP A 124 -21.33 4.21 -7.94
CA ASP A 124 -21.31 5.12 -6.80
C ASP A 124 -20.58 4.52 -5.60
N ARG A 125 -19.57 5.27 -5.15
CA ARG A 125 -18.84 4.98 -3.91
C ARG A 125 -19.76 4.94 -2.70
N LEU A 126 -20.79 5.78 -2.63
CA LEU A 126 -21.70 5.86 -1.48
C LEU A 126 -22.49 4.55 -1.31
N VAL A 127 -22.93 3.92 -2.41
CA VAL A 127 -23.58 2.61 -2.37
C VAL A 127 -22.63 1.56 -1.82
N LYS A 128 -21.38 1.51 -2.32
CA LYS A 128 -20.36 0.62 -1.77
C LYS A 128 -20.06 0.90 -0.29
N ASP A 129 -19.98 2.17 0.12
CA ASP A 129 -19.75 2.57 1.51
C ASP A 129 -20.91 2.11 2.42
N LYS A 130 -22.16 2.20 1.94
CA LYS A 130 -23.36 1.70 2.61
C LYS A 130 -23.30 0.19 2.84
N VAL A 131 -22.94 -0.59 1.82
CA VAL A 131 -22.71 -2.04 1.93
C VAL A 131 -21.61 -2.34 2.96
N MET A 132 -20.46 -1.65 2.86
CA MET A 132 -19.33 -1.85 3.76
C MET A 132 -19.65 -1.51 5.22
N SER A 133 -20.50 -0.50 5.47
CA SER A 133 -20.95 -0.16 6.82
C SER A 133 -21.86 -1.23 7.45
N ASN A 134 -22.57 -1.99 6.61
CA ASN A 134 -23.48 -3.05 7.02
C ASN A 134 -22.87 -4.45 6.98
N LYS A 135 -21.57 -4.58 6.70
CA LYS A 135 -20.85 -5.88 6.64
C LYS A 135 -20.95 -6.72 7.91
N ARG A 136 -21.32 -6.12 9.05
CA ARG A 136 -21.53 -6.84 10.32
C ARG A 136 -22.63 -7.89 10.23
N HIS A 137 -23.63 -7.70 9.36
CA HIS A 137 -24.73 -8.66 9.16
C HIS A 137 -24.28 -9.92 8.42
N LEU A 138 -23.10 -9.89 7.79
CA LEU A 138 -22.47 -11.07 7.19
C LEU A 138 -21.72 -11.93 8.23
N LYS A 139 -21.57 -11.46 9.48
CA LYS A 139 -20.92 -12.26 10.53
C LYS A 139 -21.74 -13.52 10.82
N GLY A 140 -21.05 -14.65 10.93
CA GLY A 140 -21.69 -15.96 11.11
C GLY A 140 -22.08 -16.64 9.79
N THR A 141 -22.01 -15.92 8.67
CA THR A 141 -22.14 -16.50 7.32
C THR A 141 -20.76 -16.90 6.78
N ASN A 142 -20.76 -17.61 5.65
CA ASN A 142 -19.52 -17.90 4.92
C ASN A 142 -19.02 -16.70 4.08
N VAL A 143 -19.83 -15.65 3.94
CA VAL A 143 -19.58 -14.50 3.08
C VAL A 143 -18.83 -13.42 3.84
N ARG A 144 -17.75 -12.90 3.24
CA ARG A 144 -17.00 -11.77 3.81
C ARG A 144 -16.68 -10.75 2.71
N ILE A 145 -16.74 -9.47 3.08
CA ILE A 145 -16.42 -8.36 2.17
C ILE A 145 -15.31 -7.46 2.73
N TYR A 146 -14.48 -6.96 1.83
CA TYR A 146 -13.33 -6.11 2.13
C TYR A 146 -13.20 -4.97 1.12
N HIS A 147 -12.55 -3.88 1.51
CA HIS A 147 -12.09 -2.88 0.56
C HIS A 147 -11.03 -3.47 -0.39
N ASP A 148 -11.06 -3.10 -1.67
CA ASP A 148 -9.93 -3.41 -2.56
C ASP A 148 -8.76 -2.47 -2.27
N LEU A 149 -7.70 -3.03 -1.69
CA LEU A 149 -6.49 -2.29 -1.33
C LEU A 149 -5.42 -2.42 -2.40
N SER A 150 -4.68 -1.32 -2.60
CA SER A 150 -3.40 -1.37 -3.31
C SER A 150 -2.46 -2.39 -2.63
N PRO A 151 -1.50 -2.98 -3.37
CA PRO A 151 -0.54 -3.92 -2.78
C PRO A 151 0.18 -3.34 -1.56
N ARG A 152 0.63 -2.08 -1.63
CA ARG A 152 1.32 -1.41 -0.52
C ARG A 152 0.41 -1.18 0.68
N ASN A 153 -0.83 -0.75 0.49
CA ASN A 153 -1.78 -0.59 1.60
C ASN A 153 -2.18 -1.93 2.22
N ARG A 154 -2.21 -3.02 1.43
CA ARG A 154 -2.45 -4.37 1.94
C ARG A 154 -1.30 -4.84 2.84
N VAL A 155 -0.06 -4.61 2.41
CA VAL A 155 1.13 -4.91 3.21
C VAL A 155 1.13 -4.06 4.48
N LEU A 156 0.97 -2.73 4.36
CA LEU A 156 0.88 -1.83 5.50
C LEU A 156 -0.20 -2.24 6.51
N LEU A 157 -1.42 -2.54 6.06
CA LEU A 157 -2.50 -2.98 6.95
C LEU A 157 -2.15 -4.30 7.66
N LYS A 158 -1.47 -5.22 6.97
CA LYS A 158 -1.01 -6.47 7.57
C LYS A 158 0.04 -6.19 8.65
N ASP A 159 1.03 -5.35 8.34
CA ASP A 159 2.15 -5.06 9.23
C ASP A 159 1.66 -4.31 10.49
N VAL A 160 0.80 -3.29 10.32
CA VAL A 160 0.16 -2.59 11.44
C VAL A 160 -0.67 -3.56 12.29
N LYS A 161 -1.41 -4.49 11.68
CA LYS A 161 -2.20 -5.48 12.42
C LYS A 161 -1.34 -6.47 13.22
N GLN A 162 -0.11 -6.74 12.76
CA GLN A 162 0.81 -7.69 13.39
C GLN A 162 1.71 -7.04 14.45
N HIS A 163 1.67 -5.71 14.58
CA HIS A 163 2.49 -4.99 15.54
C HIS A 163 2.03 -5.21 16.99
N ASN A 164 2.99 -5.39 17.90
CA ASN A 164 2.70 -5.77 19.30
C ASN A 164 1.89 -4.73 20.08
N ASP A 165 2.04 -3.44 19.76
CA ASP A 165 1.34 -2.36 20.46
C ASP A 165 -0.05 -2.04 19.87
N ILE A 166 -0.44 -2.71 18.80
CA ILE A 166 -1.71 -2.50 18.12
C ILE A 166 -2.75 -3.52 18.62
N ASP A 167 -3.87 -3.01 19.12
CA ASP A 167 -5.04 -3.81 19.50
C ASP A 167 -5.89 -4.14 18.27
N GLN A 168 -6.18 -3.12 17.44
CA GLN A 168 -7.00 -3.27 16.24
C GLN A 168 -6.45 -2.46 15.08
N ALA A 169 -6.51 -3.01 13.88
CA ALA A 169 -6.17 -2.30 12.65
C ALA A 169 -7.28 -2.43 11.62
N TRP A 170 -7.60 -1.34 10.94
CA TRP A 170 -8.58 -1.33 9.87
C TRP A 170 -8.23 -0.31 8.81
N TYR A 171 -8.79 -0.52 7.63
CA TYR A 171 -8.71 0.44 6.54
C TYR A 171 -10.06 1.14 6.39
N ASN A 172 -10.02 2.47 6.22
CA ASN A 172 -11.21 3.26 5.89
C ASN A 172 -10.80 4.52 5.11
N ASN A 173 -11.59 4.93 4.12
CA ASN A 173 -11.42 6.17 3.35
C ASN A 173 -9.95 6.46 2.95
N MET A 174 -9.29 5.50 2.28
CA MET A 174 -7.91 5.63 1.80
C MET A 174 -6.81 5.65 2.86
N LYS A 175 -7.14 5.44 4.14
CA LYS A 175 -6.20 5.46 5.26
C LYS A 175 -6.17 4.12 5.99
N VAL A 176 -4.99 3.74 6.47
CA VAL A 176 -4.80 2.64 7.42
C VAL A 176 -4.80 3.23 8.82
N TYR A 177 -5.67 2.70 9.67
CA TYR A 177 -5.78 3.08 11.07
C TYR A 177 -5.31 1.93 11.94
N GLY A 178 -4.67 2.28 13.04
CA GLY A 178 -4.33 1.36 14.12
C GLY A 178 -4.76 1.96 15.46
N LYS A 179 -5.52 1.21 16.24
CA LYS A 179 -5.83 1.50 17.63
C LYS A 179 -4.77 0.83 18.50
N LEU A 180 -4.04 1.62 19.25
CA LEU A 180 -3.05 1.14 20.22
C LEU A 180 -3.74 0.46 21.40
N LYS A 181 -3.00 -0.38 22.11
CA LYS A 181 -3.46 -0.98 23.38
C LYS A 181 -3.81 0.07 24.44
N SER A 182 -3.22 1.26 24.36
CA SER A 182 -3.56 2.42 25.19
C SER A 182 -4.93 3.05 24.84
N GLY A 183 -5.53 2.69 23.71
CA GLY A 183 -6.78 3.24 23.20
C GLY A 183 -6.62 4.33 22.14
N THR A 184 -5.43 4.92 21.99
CA THR A 184 -5.15 5.97 21.00
C THR A 184 -5.21 5.43 19.58
N ILE A 185 -5.83 6.18 18.66
CA ILE A 185 -5.90 5.84 17.23
C ILE A 185 -4.84 6.63 16.47
N LYS A 186 -4.01 5.93 15.70
CA LYS A 186 -3.00 6.52 14.81
C LYS A 186 -3.30 6.15 13.35
N VAL A 187 -2.84 7.01 12.44
CA VAL A 187 -2.95 6.82 10.99
C VAL A 187 -1.57 6.50 10.44
N PHE A 188 -1.50 5.51 9.55
CA PHE A 188 -0.26 5.05 8.95
C PHE A 188 -0.29 5.24 7.43
N SER A 189 0.87 5.58 6.89
CA SER A 189 1.20 5.74 5.47
C SER A 189 2.22 4.69 5.04
N ILE A 190 2.33 4.45 3.73
CA ILE A 190 3.12 3.33 3.19
C ILE A 190 4.64 3.45 3.38
N ASN A 191 5.14 4.65 3.69
CA ASN A 191 6.56 4.90 3.95
C ASN A 191 6.82 5.16 5.45
N ASP A 192 5.80 5.02 6.30
CA ASP A 192 5.97 5.25 7.73
C ASP A 192 6.74 4.10 8.38
N ASN A 193 7.68 4.46 9.24
CA ASN A 193 8.19 3.55 10.25
C ASN A 193 7.13 3.45 11.38
N ILE A 194 6.59 2.25 11.59
CA ILE A 194 5.47 2.01 12.53
C ILE A 194 5.81 2.45 13.95
N ASP A 195 6.99 2.08 14.47
CA ASP A 195 7.45 2.46 15.81
C ASP A 195 7.51 3.98 15.98
N SER A 196 8.02 4.68 14.96
CA SER A 196 8.12 6.14 14.95
C SER A 196 6.74 6.80 14.98
N VAL A 197 5.73 6.24 14.30
CA VAL A 197 4.36 6.76 14.34
C VAL A 197 3.72 6.53 15.71
N ILE A 198 3.97 5.38 16.32
CA ILE A 198 3.45 5.03 17.64
C ILE A 198 4.05 5.94 18.73
N ALA A 199 5.35 6.24 18.63
CA ALA A 199 6.06 7.08 19.60
C ALA A 199 5.70 8.57 19.54
N ARG A 200 5.15 9.06 18.42
CA ARG A 200 4.70 10.46 18.30
C ARG A 200 3.53 10.71 19.24
N SER A 201 3.63 11.74 20.08
CA SER A 201 2.57 12.23 20.98
C SER A 201 1.27 12.48 20.21
#